data_AF-A0A519FYT7-F1
#
_entry.id   AF-A0A519FYT7-F1
#
_cell.length_a   1.000
_cell.length_b   1.000
_cell.length_c   1.000
_cell.angle_alpha   90.00
_cell.angle_beta   90.00
_cell.angle_gamma   90.00
#
_symmetry.space_group_name_H-M   'P 1'
#
loop_
_entity.id
_entity.type
_entity.pdbx_description
1 polymer ?
#
loop_
_entity_poly.entity_id
_entity_poly.type
_entity_poly.pdbx_seq_one_letter_code
_entity_poly.pdbx_strand_id
1 'polypeptide(L)'
;MHDDHEPTSWRDDLRVDMVHEFLSQIVAVAEVAEVTMPHIVICRDGAAGTVSYAGPFPDGLSALVHAERESALDRALNDGGQLTFTVAALYPGIGDDVV
;
A
#
# COMPACT_ATOMS: atom_id res chain seq x y z
N MET A 1 -17.35 -54.66 10.39
CA MET A 1 -16.92 -53.73 9.33
C MET A 1 -16.97 -52.34 9.96
N HIS A 2 -15.91 -51.99 10.70
CA HIS A 2 -15.71 -50.66 11.26
C HIS A 2 -14.64 -50.02 10.39
N ASP A 3 -15.01 -48.93 9.72
CA ASP A 3 -14.10 -48.11 8.95
C ASP A 3 -13.34 -47.24 9.95
N ASP A 4 -12.10 -47.62 10.22
CA ASP A 4 -11.14 -46.82 10.98
C ASP A 4 -10.63 -45.71 10.06
N HIS A 5 -11.39 -44.62 9.96
CA HIS A 5 -10.87 -43.36 9.42
C HIS A 5 -9.87 -42.77 10.43
N GLU A 6 -8.58 -43.02 10.23
CA GLU A 6 -7.52 -42.36 10.99
C GLU A 6 -7.61 -40.82 10.85
N PRO A 7 -7.46 -40.05 11.94
CA PRO A 7 -7.52 -38.59 11.90
C PRO A 7 -6.17 -38.03 11.41
N THR A 8 -6.02 -37.90 10.09
CA THR A 8 -4.90 -37.15 9.46
C THR A 8 -5.12 -35.62 9.49
N SER A 9 -6.33 -35.15 9.81
CA SER A 9 -6.78 -33.74 9.80
C SER A 9 -5.86 -32.77 10.55
N TRP A 10 -5.38 -33.11 11.74
CA TRP A 10 -4.61 -32.16 12.55
C TRP A 10 -3.23 -31.82 11.97
N ARG A 11 -2.63 -32.71 11.16
CA ARG A 11 -1.34 -32.43 10.50
C ARG A 11 -1.48 -31.50 9.30
N ASP A 12 -2.63 -31.55 8.63
CA ASP A 12 -2.94 -30.67 7.52
C ASP A 12 -3.35 -29.28 8.05
N ASP A 13 -4.10 -29.21 9.15
CA ASP A 13 -4.46 -27.95 9.83
C ASP A 13 -3.20 -27.21 10.34
N LEU A 14 -2.27 -27.91 11.01
CA LEU A 14 -1.00 -27.31 11.45
C LEU A 14 -0.13 -26.81 10.29
N ARG A 15 -0.22 -27.44 9.11
CA ARG A 15 0.52 -27.00 7.92
C ARG A 15 -0.09 -25.75 7.31
N VAL A 16 -1.42 -25.66 7.28
CA VAL A 16 -2.13 -24.48 6.77
C VAL A 16 -1.84 -23.27 7.66
N ASP A 17 -1.92 -23.44 8.99
CA ASP A 17 -1.64 -22.36 9.95
C ASP A 17 -0.19 -21.85 9.82
N MET A 18 0.77 -22.78 9.72
CA MET A 18 2.19 -22.42 9.56
C MET A 18 2.47 -21.70 8.23
N VAL A 19 1.84 -22.13 7.13
CA VAL A 19 1.97 -21.45 5.83
C VAL A 19 1.34 -20.06 5.89
N HIS A 20 0.18 -19.93 6.52
CA HIS A 20 -0.50 -18.65 6.67
C HIS A 20 0.32 -17.66 7.51
N GLU A 21 0.89 -18.11 8.63
CA GLU A 21 1.76 -17.30 9.48
C GLU A 21 3.01 -16.84 8.71
N PHE A 22 3.66 -17.74 8.00
CA PHE A 22 4.84 -17.41 7.20
C PHE A 22 4.55 -16.41 6.08
N LEU A 23 3.45 -16.59 5.35
CA LEU A 23 3.02 -15.65 4.31
C LEU A 23 2.68 -14.28 4.91
N SER A 24 2.00 -14.24 6.05
CA SER A 24 1.69 -13.00 6.76
C SER A 24 2.96 -12.26 7.17
N GLN A 25 3.99 -12.98 7.63
CA GLN A 25 5.27 -12.38 7.98
C GLN A 25 6.01 -11.81 6.77
N ILE A 26 6.00 -12.53 5.63
CA ILE A 26 6.59 -12.03 4.38
C ILE A 26 5.89 -10.73 3.94
N VAL A 27 4.56 -10.72 3.95
CA VAL A 27 3.76 -9.54 3.56
C VAL A 27 4.06 -8.38 4.49
N ALA A 28 4.06 -8.59 5.81
CA ALA A 28 4.36 -7.53 6.78
C ALA A 28 5.76 -6.92 6.58
N VAL A 29 6.76 -7.74 6.30
CA VAL A 29 8.12 -7.25 6.00
C VAL A 29 8.13 -6.43 4.70
N ALA A 30 7.44 -6.89 3.67
CA ALA A 30 7.33 -6.17 2.40
C ALA A 30 6.59 -4.83 2.55
N GLU A 31 5.49 -4.79 3.30
CA GLU A 31 4.73 -3.56 3.58
C GLU A 31 5.56 -2.55 4.37
N VAL A 32 6.30 -2.99 5.38
CA VAL A 32 7.20 -2.10 6.14
C VAL A 32 8.29 -1.54 5.24
N ALA A 33 8.90 -2.39 4.40
CA ALA A 33 9.90 -1.94 3.44
C ALA A 33 9.28 -0.90 2.49
N GLU A 34 8.08 -1.16 1.98
CA GLU A 34 7.37 -0.27 1.07
C GLU A 34 7.12 1.10 1.70
N VAL A 35 6.57 1.16 2.92
CA VAL A 35 6.30 2.43 3.63
C VAL A 35 7.57 3.27 3.82
N THR A 36 8.74 2.64 3.97
CA THR A 36 10.02 3.36 4.16
C THR A 36 10.67 3.85 2.86
N MET A 37 10.16 3.45 1.68
CA MET A 37 10.67 3.95 0.40
C MET A 37 10.19 5.37 0.13
N PRO A 38 10.84 6.13 -0.79
CA PRO A 38 10.32 7.41 -1.23
C PRO A 38 8.92 7.28 -1.83
N HIS A 39 8.05 8.26 -1.58
CA HIS A 39 6.67 8.27 -2.08
C HIS A 39 6.34 9.58 -2.79
N ILE A 40 5.30 9.54 -3.63
CA ILE A 40 4.69 10.72 -4.24
C ILE A 40 3.24 10.85 -3.82
N VAL A 41 2.76 12.09 -3.78
CA VAL A 41 1.34 12.40 -3.68
C VAL A 41 0.85 12.77 -5.07
N ILE A 42 -0.23 12.12 -5.51
CA ILE A 42 -0.92 12.36 -6.77
C ILE A 42 -2.25 13.01 -6.43
N CYS A 43 -2.47 14.23 -6.89
CA CYS A 43 -3.75 14.91 -6.77
C CYS A 43 -4.44 14.93 -8.13
N ARG A 44 -5.66 14.38 -8.19
CA ARG A 44 -6.51 14.41 -9.37
C ARG A 44 -7.67 15.34 -9.14
N ASP A 45 -7.84 16.31 -10.04
CA ASP A 45 -9.02 17.15 -10.13
C ASP A 45 -10.03 16.50 -11.08
N GLY A 46 -11.13 16.00 -10.52
CA GLY A 46 -12.20 15.38 -11.30
C GLY A 46 -12.98 16.35 -12.19
N ALA A 47 -13.02 17.64 -11.85
CA ALA A 47 -13.75 18.65 -12.60
C ALA A 47 -12.93 19.17 -13.80
N ALA A 48 -11.64 19.47 -13.58
CA ALA A 48 -10.76 19.96 -14.64
C ALA A 48 -10.08 18.83 -15.44
N GLY A 49 -10.13 17.60 -14.95
CA GLY A 49 -9.41 16.46 -15.55
C GLY A 49 -7.88 16.59 -15.43
N THR A 50 -7.39 17.42 -14.50
CA THR A 50 -5.96 17.66 -14.32
C THR A 50 -5.38 16.73 -13.26
N VAL A 51 -4.09 16.43 -13.40
CA VAL A 51 -3.33 15.66 -12.41
C VAL A 51 -2.10 16.46 -12.04
N SER A 52 -1.88 16.61 -10.74
CA SER A 52 -0.70 17.26 -10.17
C SER A 52 0.02 16.31 -9.22
N TYR A 53 1.30 16.58 -9.00
CA TYR A 53 2.19 15.72 -8.23
C TYR A 53 2.96 16.54 -7.21
N ALA A 54 3.14 15.98 -6.01
CA ALA A 54 4.04 16.50 -4.99
C ALA A 54 5.01 15.41 -4.52
N GLY A 55 6.25 15.80 -4.24
CA GLY A 55 7.32 14.90 -3.82
C GLY A 55 8.58 14.97 -4.69
N PRO A 56 9.51 14.01 -4.54
CA PRO A 56 9.40 12.84 -3.68
C PRO A 56 9.46 13.17 -2.18
N PHE A 57 8.64 12.49 -1.40
CA PHE A 57 8.71 12.44 0.06
C PHE A 57 9.65 11.32 0.49
N PRO A 58 10.33 11.44 1.66
CA PRO A 58 11.30 10.45 2.10
C PRO A 58 10.67 9.09 2.45
N ASP A 59 9.42 9.08 2.90
CA ASP A 59 8.67 7.89 3.29
C ASP A 59 7.16 8.08 3.04
N GLY A 60 6.41 6.99 3.09
CA GLY A 60 4.97 6.96 2.85
C GLY A 60 4.16 7.69 3.90
N LEU A 61 4.64 7.73 5.15
CA LEU A 61 3.96 8.44 6.23
C LEU A 61 4.02 9.96 6.01
N SER A 62 5.18 10.48 5.60
CA SER A 62 5.40 11.88 5.27
C SER A 62 4.54 12.32 4.09
N ALA A 63 4.42 11.46 3.06
CA ALA A 63 3.53 11.68 1.93
C ALA A 63 2.04 11.69 2.35
N LEU A 64 1.64 10.76 3.22
CA LEU A 64 0.27 10.67 3.73
C LEU A 64 -0.11 11.88 4.58
N VAL A 65 0.79 12.33 5.46
CA VAL A 65 0.59 13.55 6.26
C VAL A 65 0.40 14.77 5.35
N HIS A 66 1.18 14.88 4.28
CA HIS A 66 1.01 15.94 3.29
C HIS A 66 -0.35 15.84 2.58
N ALA A 67 -0.73 14.64 2.11
CA ALA A 67 -2.00 14.42 1.41
C ALA A 67 -3.22 14.74 2.29
N GLU A 68 -3.21 14.34 3.57
CA GLU A 68 -4.29 14.64 4.52
C GLU A 68 -4.40 16.14 4.79
N ARG A 69 -3.26 16.84 4.91
CA ARG A 69 -3.24 18.29 5.10
C ARG A 69 -3.85 19.02 3.90
N GLU A 70 -3.45 18.66 2.68
CA GLU A 70 -4.01 19.25 1.46
C GLU A 70 -5.50 18.92 1.30
N SER A 71 -5.91 17.69 1.61
CA SER A 71 -7.32 17.29 1.61
C SER A 71 -8.16 18.07 2.64
N ALA A 72 -7.62 18.34 3.82
CA ALA A 72 -8.29 19.15 4.83
C ALA A 72 -8.43 20.62 4.39
N LEU A 73 -7.41 21.18 3.73
CA LEU A 73 -7.46 22.52 3.17
C LEU A 73 -8.46 22.61 2.02
N ASP A 74 -8.48 21.63 1.11
CA ASP A 74 -9.44 21.57 0.02
C ASP A 74 -10.87 21.52 0.55
N ARG A 75 -11.17 20.65 1.52
CA ARG A 75 -12.50 20.60 2.17
C ARG A 75 -12.92 21.92 2.84
N ALA A 76 -11.96 22.71 3.31
CA ALA A 76 -12.25 23.99 3.96
C ALA A 76 -12.46 25.14 2.96
N LEU A 77 -11.85 25.07 1.78
CA LEU A 77 -11.81 26.15 0.79
C LEU A 77 -12.73 25.91 -0.40
N ASN A 78 -12.93 24.65 -0.79
CA ASN A 78 -13.75 24.25 -1.91
C ASN A 78 -15.00 23.52 -1.40
N ASP A 79 -16.17 24.07 -1.74
CA ASP A 79 -17.50 23.56 -1.39
C ASP A 79 -17.89 22.31 -2.24
N GLY A 80 -16.96 21.36 -2.39
CA GLY A 80 -17.22 20.06 -3.04
C GLY A 80 -16.60 19.83 -4.42
N GLY A 81 -15.55 20.56 -4.81
CA GLY A 81 -14.71 20.14 -5.93
C GLY A 81 -14.10 18.77 -5.64
N GLN A 82 -14.21 17.79 -6.56
CA GLN A 82 -13.64 16.45 -6.34
C GLN A 82 -12.12 16.45 -6.59
N LEU A 83 -11.35 16.98 -5.64
CA LEU A 83 -9.94 16.62 -5.54
C LEU A 83 -9.82 15.25 -4.87
N THR A 84 -9.07 14.35 -5.50
CA THR A 84 -8.71 13.06 -4.93
C THR A 84 -7.20 12.99 -4.76
N PHE A 85 -6.75 12.70 -3.55
CA PHE A 85 -5.34 12.56 -3.22
C PHE A 85 -4.99 11.08 -3.03
N THR A 86 -3.96 10.61 -3.74
CA THR A 86 -3.44 9.23 -3.65
C THR A 86 -1.96 9.27 -3.33
N VAL A 87 -1.50 8.37 -2.46
CA VAL A 87 -0.07 8.19 -2.13
C VAL A 87 0.43 6.93 -2.83
N ALA A 88 1.60 7.00 -3.45
CA ALA A 88 2.22 5.87 -4.14
C ALA A 88 3.73 5.80 -3.88
N ALA A 89 4.25 4.59 -3.65
CA ALA A 89 5.68 4.34 -3.52
C ALA A 89 6.39 4.55 -4.86
N LEU A 90 7.59 5.14 -4.82
CA LEU A 90 8.50 5.25 -5.95
C LEU A 90 9.44 4.05 -5.93
N TYR A 91 9.18 3.12 -6.84
CA TYR A 91 10.10 2.02 -7.10
C TYR A 91 11.28 2.55 -7.95
N PRO A 92 12.53 2.20 -7.62
CA PRO A 92 13.66 2.52 -8.49
C PRO A 92 13.38 1.95 -9.88
N GLY A 93 13.62 2.76 -10.91
CA GLY A 93 13.41 2.33 -12.29
C GLY A 93 14.24 1.09 -12.59
N ILE A 94 13.62 0.07 -13.18
CA ILE A 94 14.35 -1.05 -13.78
C ILE A 94 15.06 -0.48 -15.03
N GLY A 95 16.21 0.18 -14.89
CA GLY A 95 16.90 0.71 -16.07
C GLY A 95 17.93 1.82 -15.93
N ASP A 96 18.82 1.81 -14.93
CA ASP A 96 20.00 2.71 -14.93
C ASP A 96 21.35 1.96 -15.07
N ASP A 97 21.35 0.67 -15.39
CA ASP A 97 22.56 -0.15 -15.62
C ASP A 97 22.79 -0.52 -17.11
N VAL A 98 22.30 0.30 -18.05
CA VAL A 98 22.61 0.14 -19.48
C VAL A 98 23.20 1.43 -20.05
N VAL A 99 24.47 1.70 -19.72
CA VAL A 99 25.35 2.57 -20.51
C VAL A 99 26.74 1.93 -20.60
#